data_AF-A0A0B1TJH4-F1
#
_entry.id   AF-A0A0B1TJH4-F1
#
_cell.length_a   1.000
_cell.length_b   1.000
_cell.length_c   1.000
_cell.angle_alpha   90.00
_cell.angle_beta   90.00
_cell.angle_gamma   90.00
#
_symmetry.space_group_name_H-M   'P 1'
#
loop_
_entity.id
_entity.type
_entity.pdbx_description
1 polymer ?
#
loop_
_entity_poly.entity_id
_entity_poly.type
_entity_poly.pdbx_seq_one_letter_code
_entity_poly.pdbx_strand_id
1 'polypeptide(L)'
;MKQEGCWRSALTLNANQTDSYSHPSFQISTYWVNMKLDIKKQGDTFKPGLPYNVFVALKQMDDTPVKASVPQKVQVTAFYECPFNIPTEEKFVDLDDQGTAVIALLPPLNCTSAEIEALYGLSDNHIRDSLKVEAGESPSNSFLQLVADNEGAVDVGKTLSFLVKATENVGMMTYQVMSRGSIVLSKEISVNSDHTTISFTATNDMAPNSRLIVYAIRPSNQEILVDATDFKVDGLFRNNVTLSIDKNSVEPGDSVSFKVTADPYSYVGLLAVDQSVLLLKSGNHITSQLVGSGFFS
;
A
#
# COMPACT_ATOMS: atom_id res chain seq x y z
N MET A 1 7.40 27.36 5.94
CA MET A 1 8.46 28.20 5.34
C MET A 1 9.08 27.42 4.19
N LYS A 2 9.37 28.10 3.07
CA LYS A 2 9.86 27.49 1.83
C LYS A 2 11.29 26.96 1.99
N GLN A 3 11.47 25.69 1.61
CA GLN A 3 12.68 25.01 1.12
C GLN A 3 14.03 25.69 1.41
N GLU A 4 14.82 25.12 2.32
CA GLU A 4 16.27 25.12 2.13
C GLU A 4 16.59 24.00 1.13
N GLY A 5 16.71 24.40 -0.13
CA GLY A 5 16.84 23.51 -1.27
C GLY A 5 18.14 22.71 -1.23
N CYS A 6 18.02 21.40 -1.43
CA CYS A 6 19.11 20.57 -1.91
C CYS A 6 19.62 21.17 -3.23
N TRP A 7 20.80 21.80 -3.22
CA TRP A 7 21.38 22.42 -4.40
C TRP A 7 21.69 21.35 -5.45
N ARG A 8 20.86 21.26 -6.49
CA ARG A 8 21.14 20.47 -7.69
C ARG A 8 21.94 21.33 -8.66
N SER A 9 23.20 20.96 -8.86
CA SER A 9 24.01 21.51 -9.95
C SER A 9 24.06 20.47 -11.08
N ALA A 10 23.62 20.86 -12.27
CA ALA A 10 23.68 20.03 -13.47
C ALA A 10 24.83 20.51 -14.37
N LEU A 11 25.87 19.70 -14.51
CA LEU A 11 26.93 19.90 -15.48
C LEU A 11 26.51 19.24 -16.80
N THR A 12 26.40 20.04 -17.86
CA THR A 12 26.16 19.51 -19.21
C THR A 12 27.49 19.33 -19.92
N LEU A 13 27.83 18.09 -20.26
CA LEU A 13 28.99 17.74 -21.08
C LEU A 13 28.52 17.47 -22.50
N ASN A 14 29.00 18.30 -23.43
CA ASN A 14 28.80 18.08 -24.86
C ASN A 14 30.06 17.42 -25.42
N ALA A 15 29.93 16.20 -25.91
CA ALA A 15 31.00 15.50 -26.60
C ALA A 15 30.77 15.57 -28.11
N ASN A 16 31.77 16.03 -28.85
CA ASN A 16 31.77 15.94 -30.32
C ASN A 16 32.58 14.72 -30.75
N GLN A 17 31.92 13.77 -31.42
CA GLN A 17 32.56 12.64 -32.07
C GLN A 17 32.69 12.93 -33.57
N THR A 18 33.89 12.83 -34.12
CA THR A 18 34.20 13.29 -35.49
C THR A 18 33.66 12.40 -36.61
N ASP A 19 33.18 11.18 -36.31
CA ASP A 19 32.79 10.18 -37.33
C ASP A 19 31.29 9.81 -37.32
N SER A 20 30.46 10.52 -36.55
CA SER A 20 29.02 10.24 -36.47
C SER A 20 28.24 11.52 -36.18
N TYR A 21 27.17 11.77 -36.95
CA TYR A 21 26.25 12.92 -36.81
C TYR A 21 25.40 12.89 -35.53
N SER A 22 25.92 12.37 -34.42
CA SER A 22 25.26 12.35 -33.12
C SER A 22 26.04 13.21 -32.15
N HIS A 23 25.39 14.21 -31.58
CA HIS A 23 25.91 15.03 -30.48
C HIS A 23 25.29 14.50 -29.18
N PRO A 24 25.88 13.51 -28.50
CA PRO A 24 25.37 13.05 -27.23
C PRO A 24 25.61 14.14 -26.16
N SER A 25 24.53 14.67 -25.61
CA SER A 25 24.57 15.54 -24.43
C SER A 25 24.44 14.69 -23.18
N PHE A 26 25.42 14.76 -22.27
CA PHE A 26 25.37 14.09 -20.99
C PHE A 26 25.09 15.12 -19.88
N GLN A 27 24.12 14.83 -19.02
CA GLN A 27 23.89 15.60 -17.80
C GLN A 27 24.48 14.86 -16.61
N ILE A 28 25.46 15.47 -15.95
CA ILE A 28 26.03 14.99 -14.68
C ILE A 28 25.41 15.84 -13.58
N SER A 29 24.64 15.21 -12.70
CA SER A 29 24.13 15.85 -11.49
C SER A 29 25.15 15.69 -10.38
N THR A 30 25.64 16.80 -9.82
CA THR A 30 26.53 16.76 -8.65
C THR A 30 25.74 17.10 -7.39
N TYR A 31 25.95 16.34 -6.32
CA TYR A 31 25.27 16.51 -5.04
C TYR A 31 26.30 16.75 -3.94
N TRP A 32 25.97 17.65 -3.00
CA TRP A 32 26.80 17.88 -1.81
C TRP A 32 26.75 16.69 -0.84
N VAL A 33 25.62 15.99 -0.81
CA VAL A 33 25.40 14.76 -0.05
C VAL A 33 24.95 13.68 -1.01
N ASN A 34 25.54 12.49 -0.93
CA ASN A 34 25.31 11.40 -1.88
C ASN A 34 24.02 10.60 -1.58
N MET A 35 23.24 11.06 -0.60
CA MET A 35 22.11 10.36 -0.01
C MET A 35 20.92 11.30 0.13
N LYS A 36 19.73 10.72 0.01
CA LYS A 36 18.44 11.37 0.29
C LYS A 36 17.68 10.58 1.34
N LEU A 37 16.93 11.32 2.14
CA LEU A 37 16.03 10.80 3.16
C LEU A 37 14.62 11.24 2.75
N ASP A 38 13.69 10.30 2.69
CA ASP A 38 12.30 10.55 2.36
C ASP A 38 11.43 10.04 3.52
N ILE A 39 10.50 10.86 4.00
CA ILE A 39 9.45 10.45 4.95
C ILE A 39 8.07 10.55 4.29
N LYS A 40 7.23 9.53 4.47
CA LYS A 40 5.88 9.46 3.91
C LYS A 40 4.86 9.06 4.96
N LYS A 41 3.69 9.69 4.87
CA LYS A 41 2.51 9.37 5.68
C LYS A 41 1.87 8.04 5.27
N GLN A 42 1.36 7.27 6.24
CA GLN A 42 0.49 6.12 5.98
C GLN A 42 -0.88 6.54 5.45
N GLY A 43 -1.43 7.62 5.98
CA GLY A 43 -2.72 8.18 5.59
C GLY A 43 -2.74 9.69 5.81
N ASP A 44 -3.71 10.36 5.20
CA ASP A 44 -3.82 11.82 5.23
C ASP A 44 -4.09 12.40 6.63
N THR A 45 -4.64 11.57 7.53
CA THR A 45 -4.91 11.94 8.92
C THR A 45 -4.45 10.84 9.88
N PHE A 46 -4.16 11.23 11.13
CA PHE A 46 -3.96 10.29 12.24
C PHE A 46 -5.17 10.28 13.17
N LYS A 47 -5.33 9.22 13.96
CA LYS A 47 -6.40 9.11 14.96
C LYS A 47 -5.79 9.28 16.36
N PRO A 48 -6.01 10.40 17.06
CA PRO A 48 -5.50 10.61 18.42
C PRO A 48 -5.77 9.42 19.34
N GLY A 49 -4.76 8.97 20.07
CA GLY A 49 -4.83 7.80 20.96
C GLY A 49 -4.65 6.44 20.27
N LEU A 50 -4.52 6.40 18.94
CA LEU A 50 -4.28 5.18 18.17
C LEU A 50 -2.97 5.28 17.37
N PRO A 51 -2.27 4.15 17.11
CA PRO A 51 -1.02 4.19 16.38
C PRO A 51 -1.14 4.79 14.98
N TYR A 52 -0.13 5.55 14.57
CA TYR A 52 -0.03 6.12 13.23
C TYR A 52 1.33 5.77 12.62
N ASN A 53 1.33 5.10 11.46
CA ASN A 53 2.58 4.70 10.85
C ASN A 53 3.12 5.78 9.91
N VAL A 54 4.44 5.96 9.91
CA VAL A 54 5.16 6.69 8.87
C VAL A 54 6.22 5.80 8.24
N PHE A 55 6.43 5.99 6.95
CA PHE A 55 7.43 5.27 6.17
C PHE A 55 8.65 6.15 6.00
N VAL A 56 9.82 5.62 6.34
CA VAL A 56 11.10 6.31 6.12
C VAL A 56 11.93 5.52 5.13
N ALA A 57 12.56 6.22 4.20
CA ALA A 57 13.47 5.63 3.22
C ALA A 57 14.75 6.46 3.14
N LEU A 58 15.89 5.80 3.30
CA LEU A 58 17.22 6.36 3.09
C LEU A 58 17.81 5.71 1.85
N LYS A 59 18.12 6.52 0.84
CA LYS A 59 18.61 6.03 -0.46
C LYS A 59 19.78 6.85 -0.94
N GLN A 60 20.53 6.32 -1.90
CA GLN A 60 21.44 7.15 -2.69
C GLN A 60 20.64 8.08 -3.61
N MET A 61 21.29 9.15 -4.10
CA MET A 61 20.63 10.12 -4.99
C MET A 61 20.13 9.54 -6.32
N ASP A 62 20.62 8.36 -6.69
CA ASP A 62 20.21 7.57 -7.86
C ASP A 62 19.13 6.51 -7.55
N ASP A 63 18.49 6.59 -6.38
CA ASP A 63 17.48 5.64 -5.89
C ASP A 63 18.00 4.23 -5.56
N THR A 64 19.31 3.99 -5.67
CA THR A 64 19.88 2.70 -5.27
C THR A 64 19.93 2.56 -3.73
N PRO A 65 19.84 1.32 -3.20
CA PRO A 65 19.99 1.08 -1.78
C PRO A 65 21.32 1.60 -1.23
N VAL A 66 21.31 1.97 0.05
CA VAL A 66 22.50 2.41 0.75
C VAL A 66 23.44 1.21 0.96
N LYS A 67 24.74 1.43 0.81
CA LYS A 67 25.75 0.38 1.04
C LYS A 67 25.70 -0.09 2.50
N ALA A 68 25.75 -1.40 2.72
CA ALA A 68 25.70 -2.03 4.05
C ALA A 68 26.80 -1.53 5.04
N SER A 69 27.89 -0.94 4.54
CA SER A 69 28.95 -0.36 5.36
C SER A 69 28.59 0.97 6.03
N VAL A 70 27.47 1.58 5.65
CA VAL A 70 27.01 2.87 6.17
C VAL A 70 25.99 2.62 7.29
N PRO A 71 26.10 3.26 8.47
CA PRO A 71 25.11 3.12 9.53
C PRO A 71 23.72 3.51 9.04
N GLN A 72 22.73 2.64 9.16
CA GLN A 72 21.38 2.87 8.67
C GLN A 72 20.41 3.19 9.82
N LYS A 73 20.80 4.13 10.68
CA LYS A 73 20.02 4.53 11.84
C LYS A 73 19.49 5.95 11.66
N VAL A 74 18.17 6.11 11.65
CA VAL A 74 17.48 7.39 11.47
C VAL A 74 16.79 7.79 12.77
N GLN A 75 16.87 9.07 13.11
CA GLN A 75 16.10 9.65 14.21
C GLN A 75 14.78 10.18 13.64
N VAL A 76 13.66 9.77 14.22
CA VAL A 76 12.32 10.25 13.88
C VAL A 76 11.74 10.93 15.10
N THR A 77 11.35 12.19 14.93
CA THR A 77 10.79 13.03 16.00
C THR A 77 9.43 13.54 15.56
N ALA A 78 8.40 13.27 16.37
CA ALA A 78 7.05 13.77 16.16
C ALA A 78 6.74 14.84 17.21
N PHE A 79 6.34 16.03 16.74
CA PHE A 79 5.88 17.15 17.54
C PHE A 79 4.36 17.24 17.40
N TYR A 80 3.63 16.95 18.46
CA TYR A 80 2.17 16.96 18.44
C TYR A 80 1.64 18.31 18.92
N GLU A 81 0.83 18.98 18.11
CA GLU A 81 0.14 20.22 18.49
C GLU A 81 -1.11 19.86 19.30
N CYS A 82 -1.11 20.18 20.60
CA CYS A 82 -2.22 19.92 21.51
C CYS A 82 -2.59 21.22 22.26
N PRO A 83 -3.81 21.34 22.83
CA PRO A 83 -4.34 22.64 23.30
C PRO A 83 -3.49 23.41 24.31
N PHE A 84 -2.65 22.72 25.10
CA PHE A 84 -1.89 23.34 26.21
C PHE A 84 -0.40 23.00 26.20
N ASN A 85 0.06 22.13 25.29
CA ASN A 85 1.45 21.68 25.22
C ASN A 85 1.77 21.11 23.84
N ILE A 86 3.06 20.91 23.59
CA ILE A 86 3.58 20.27 22.39
C ILE A 86 4.38 19.03 22.82
N PRO A 87 3.73 17.91 23.15
CA PRO A 87 4.44 16.69 23.49
C PRO A 87 5.27 16.20 22.30
N THR A 88 6.41 15.60 22.60
CA THR A 88 7.37 15.10 21.61
C THR A 88 7.59 13.62 21.81
N GLU A 89 7.52 12.85 20.72
CA GLU A 89 7.89 11.44 20.68
C GLU A 89 9.12 11.27 19.77
N GLU A 90 10.20 10.74 20.33
CA GLU A 90 11.45 10.51 19.60
C GLU A 90 11.76 9.02 19.52
N LYS A 91 12.14 8.56 18.33
CA LYS A 91 12.53 7.17 18.07
C LYS A 91 13.79 7.13 17.21
N PHE A 92 14.69 6.23 17.57
CA PHE A 92 15.80 5.85 16.71
C PHE A 92 15.50 4.52 16.05
N VAL A 93 15.56 4.47 14.74
CA VAL A 93 15.09 3.35 13.92
C VAL A 93 16.20 2.86 13.02
N ASP A 94 16.46 1.56 13.11
CA ASP A 94 17.35 0.86 12.18
C ASP A 94 16.56 0.50 10.92
N LEU A 95 17.12 0.81 9.75
CA LEU A 95 16.51 0.52 8.46
C LEU A 95 16.86 -0.91 8.01
N ASP A 96 15.99 -1.48 7.18
CA ASP A 96 16.19 -2.79 6.55
C ASP A 96 17.26 -2.75 5.44
N ASP A 97 17.50 -3.90 4.80
CA ASP A 97 18.49 -4.03 3.70
C ASP A 97 18.17 -3.17 2.47
N GLN A 98 16.94 -2.67 2.34
CA GLN A 98 16.51 -1.74 1.28
C GLN A 98 16.63 -0.27 1.71
N GLY A 99 17.10 -0.01 2.93
CA GLY A 99 17.16 1.33 3.50
C GLY A 99 15.78 1.86 3.86
N THR A 100 14.81 1.00 4.20
CA THR A 100 13.46 1.41 4.59
C THR A 100 13.07 0.98 5.99
N ALA A 101 12.12 1.68 6.60
CA ALA A 101 11.48 1.26 7.84
C ALA A 101 10.06 1.84 7.96
N VAL A 102 9.21 1.12 8.70
CA VAL A 102 7.89 1.60 9.14
C VAL A 102 7.97 1.93 10.63
N ILE A 103 7.60 3.16 10.98
CA ILE A 103 7.65 3.66 12.35
C ILE A 103 6.23 3.85 12.83
N ALA A 104 5.83 3.09 13.84
CA ALA A 104 4.57 3.30 14.53
C ALA A 104 4.73 4.39 15.58
N LEU A 105 4.08 5.53 15.40
CA LEU A 105 4.00 6.64 16.35
C LEU A 105 2.69 6.53 17.14
N LEU A 106 2.62 7.09 18.35
CA LEU A 106 1.41 7.10 19.16
C LEU A 106 1.00 8.55 19.49
N PRO A 107 0.25 9.20 18.60
CA PRO A 107 -0.29 10.53 18.84
C PRO A 107 -1.13 10.57 20.13
N PRO A 108 -0.86 11.49 21.07
CA PRO A 108 -1.65 11.61 22.29
C PRO A 108 -3.10 12.00 22.01
N LEU A 109 -3.98 11.73 22.98
CA LEU A 109 -5.37 12.19 22.93
C LEU A 109 -5.46 13.72 22.86
N ASN A 110 -6.47 14.23 22.15
CA ASN A 110 -6.79 15.66 22.00
C ASN A 110 -5.78 16.51 21.20
N CYS A 111 -4.76 15.91 20.60
CA CYS A 111 -3.86 16.64 19.69
C CYS A 111 -4.51 16.79 18.32
N THR A 112 -4.29 17.93 17.66
CA THR A 112 -4.98 18.33 16.42
C THR A 112 -4.12 18.19 15.19
N SER A 113 -2.80 18.27 15.32
CA SER A 113 -1.86 18.05 14.21
C SER A 113 -0.52 17.53 14.72
N ALA A 114 0.31 17.03 13.82
CA ALA A 114 1.67 16.63 14.12
C ALA A 114 2.62 17.09 13.00
N GLU A 115 3.76 17.65 13.39
CA GLU A 115 4.92 17.79 12.52
C GLU A 115 5.89 16.64 12.82
N ILE A 116 6.22 15.87 11.79
CA ILE A 116 7.07 14.68 11.91
C ILE A 116 8.33 14.91 11.11
N GLU A 117 9.47 14.82 11.77
CA GLU A 117 10.79 15.06 11.22
C GLU A 117 11.60 13.77 11.24
N ALA A 118 12.25 13.45 10.12
CA ALA A 118 13.25 12.41 10.04
C ALA A 118 14.63 13.07 9.84
N LEU A 119 15.62 12.65 10.63
CA LEU A 119 16.98 13.17 10.60
C LEU A 119 17.99 12.04 10.53
N TYR A 120 18.95 12.17 9.61
CA TYR A 120 20.04 11.24 9.41
C TYR A 120 21.38 11.98 9.32
N GLY A 121 22.36 11.55 10.10
CA GLY A 121 23.71 12.14 10.12
C GLY A 121 24.06 12.82 11.45
N LEU A 122 25.22 13.48 11.47
CA LEU A 122 25.73 14.23 12.61
C LEU A 122 25.40 15.72 12.44
N SER A 123 25.43 16.48 13.55
CA SER A 123 24.97 17.87 13.66
C SER A 123 25.30 18.75 12.45
N ASP A 124 26.54 18.71 11.96
CA ASP A 124 27.04 19.62 10.93
C ASP A 124 26.86 19.09 9.49
N ASN A 125 26.51 17.81 9.33
CA ASN A 125 26.28 17.16 8.04
C ASN A 125 25.13 16.15 8.17
N HIS A 126 23.93 16.68 8.30
CA HIS A 126 22.70 15.90 8.39
C HIS A 126 21.82 16.15 7.17
N ILE A 127 21.04 15.13 6.82
CA ILE A 127 19.92 15.25 5.90
C ILE A 127 18.63 15.10 6.70
N ARG A 128 17.64 15.90 6.33
CA ARG A 128 16.36 15.96 7.00
C ARG A 128 15.25 15.94 5.97
N ASP A 129 14.16 15.28 6.31
CA ASP A 129 12.87 15.44 5.64
C ASP A 129 11.78 15.61 6.70
N SER A 130 10.70 16.29 6.38
CA SER A 130 9.58 16.46 7.31
C SER A 130 8.23 16.50 6.61
N LEU A 131 7.21 16.08 7.35
CA LEU A 131 5.83 16.13 6.90
C LEU A 131 4.92 16.66 8.01
N LYS A 132 3.77 17.17 7.60
CA LYS A 132 2.69 17.54 8.51
C LYS A 132 1.49 16.65 8.27
N VAL A 133 0.85 16.20 9.34
CA VAL A 133 -0.39 15.42 9.32
C VAL A 133 -1.39 16.02 10.31
N GLU A 134 -2.65 16.07 9.91
CA GLU A 134 -3.75 16.57 10.75
C GLU A 134 -4.44 15.40 11.47
N ALA A 135 -5.07 15.66 12.60
CA ALA A 135 -5.90 14.67 13.28
C ALA A 135 -7.21 14.44 12.50
N GLY A 136 -7.71 13.21 12.55
CA GLY A 136 -9.06 12.89 12.11
C GLY A 136 -10.10 13.55 13.02
N GLU A 137 -11.25 13.91 12.44
CA GLU A 137 -12.32 14.56 13.17
C GLU A 137 -13.26 13.54 13.83
N SER A 138 -13.52 13.73 15.12
CA SER A 138 -14.61 13.08 15.84
C SER A 138 -15.18 14.09 16.84
N PRO A 139 -16.50 14.30 16.89
CA PRO A 139 -17.15 15.14 17.90
C PRO A 139 -16.80 14.79 19.35
N SER A 140 -16.42 13.53 19.61
CA SER A 140 -16.07 13.06 20.95
C SER A 140 -14.61 12.68 21.13
N ASN A 141 -13.75 12.99 20.16
CA ASN A 141 -12.36 12.51 20.12
C ASN A 141 -12.25 10.99 20.30
N SER A 142 -13.20 10.24 19.74
CA SER A 142 -13.24 8.79 19.82
C SER A 142 -13.13 8.17 18.43
N PHE A 143 -12.38 7.08 18.31
CA PHE A 143 -12.00 6.51 17.02
C PHE A 143 -12.00 4.99 17.05
N LEU A 144 -12.22 4.39 15.88
CA LEU A 144 -11.89 3.01 15.58
C LEU A 144 -10.71 2.98 14.60
N GLN A 145 -9.86 1.97 14.70
CA GLN A 145 -8.78 1.71 13.76
C GLN A 145 -8.72 0.23 13.40
N LEU A 146 -8.78 -0.06 12.10
CA LEU A 146 -8.51 -1.37 11.53
C LEU A 146 -7.03 -1.50 11.19
N VAL A 147 -6.44 -2.62 11.57
CA VAL A 147 -5.11 -3.04 11.19
C VAL A 147 -5.22 -4.43 10.58
N ALA A 148 -4.83 -4.57 9.32
CA ALA A 148 -4.81 -5.86 8.65
C ALA A 148 -3.58 -6.66 9.11
N ASP A 149 -3.78 -7.95 9.43
CA ASP A 149 -2.68 -8.83 9.84
C ASP A 149 -1.96 -9.44 8.63
N ASN A 150 -2.59 -9.43 7.45
CA ASN A 150 -2.06 -10.07 6.24
C ASN A 150 -1.46 -9.03 5.29
N GLU A 151 -0.25 -9.29 4.82
CA GLU A 151 0.35 -8.54 3.71
C GLU A 151 -0.02 -9.18 2.36
N GLY A 152 -0.46 -8.36 1.42
CA GLY A 152 -0.74 -8.80 0.04
C GLY A 152 -2.11 -9.46 -0.15
N ALA A 153 -2.21 -10.26 -1.22
CA ALA A 153 -3.44 -10.98 -1.56
C ALA A 153 -3.50 -12.32 -0.83
N VAL A 154 -4.70 -12.70 -0.39
CA VAL A 154 -4.95 -13.95 0.34
C VAL A 154 -5.78 -14.90 -0.52
N ASP A 155 -5.33 -16.14 -0.65
CA ASP A 155 -6.07 -17.16 -1.41
C ASP A 155 -7.44 -17.45 -0.81
N VAL A 156 -8.44 -17.69 -1.68
CA VAL A 156 -9.74 -18.24 -1.27
C VAL A 156 -9.56 -19.49 -0.39
N GLY A 157 -10.38 -19.58 0.65
CA GLY A 157 -10.36 -20.67 1.63
C GLY A 157 -9.39 -20.46 2.79
N LYS A 158 -8.52 -19.44 2.74
CA LYS A 158 -7.67 -19.04 3.87
C LYS A 158 -8.41 -18.09 4.82
N THR A 159 -7.96 -18.02 6.06
CA THR A 159 -8.52 -17.12 7.07
C THR A 159 -7.90 -15.74 6.96
N LEU A 160 -8.74 -14.72 6.84
CA LEU A 160 -8.37 -13.32 7.00
C LEU A 160 -8.50 -12.92 8.46
N SER A 161 -7.58 -12.10 8.96
CA SER A 161 -7.59 -11.57 10.33
C SER A 161 -7.29 -10.07 10.32
N PHE A 162 -8.05 -9.33 11.13
CA PHE A 162 -7.94 -7.89 11.27
C PHE A 162 -8.05 -7.53 12.75
N LEU A 163 -7.06 -6.81 13.26
CA LEU A 163 -7.10 -6.20 14.58
C LEU A 163 -7.90 -4.90 14.50
N VAL A 164 -8.93 -4.79 15.34
CA VAL A 164 -9.67 -3.55 15.57
C VAL A 164 -9.19 -2.96 16.88
N LYS A 165 -8.81 -1.69 16.87
CA LYS A 165 -8.53 -0.89 18.06
C LYS A 165 -9.56 0.22 18.18
N ALA A 166 -9.89 0.60 19.39
CA ALA A 166 -10.80 1.67 19.73
C ALA A 166 -10.16 2.53 20.82
N THR A 167 -10.47 3.82 20.84
CA THR A 167 -10.03 4.71 21.93
C THR A 167 -10.83 4.52 23.22
N GLU A 168 -11.97 3.84 23.14
CA GLU A 168 -12.84 3.51 24.27
C GLU A 168 -13.55 2.17 24.04
N ASN A 169 -14.13 1.61 25.10
CA ASN A 169 -14.96 0.42 24.98
C ASN A 169 -16.36 0.78 24.44
N VAL A 170 -16.70 0.25 23.27
CA VAL A 170 -17.98 0.50 22.58
C VAL A 170 -19.06 -0.55 22.83
N GLY A 171 -18.73 -1.68 23.47
CA GLY A 171 -19.66 -2.77 23.82
C GLY A 171 -20.13 -3.63 22.65
N MET A 172 -20.57 -3.03 21.55
CA MET A 172 -20.99 -3.72 20.32
C MET A 172 -20.40 -3.06 19.08
N MET A 173 -19.94 -3.89 18.14
CA MET A 173 -19.45 -3.47 16.83
C MET A 173 -20.14 -4.28 15.74
N THR A 174 -20.38 -3.67 14.60
CA THR A 174 -20.77 -4.37 13.38
C THR A 174 -19.67 -4.26 12.35
N TYR A 175 -19.37 -5.37 11.66
CA TYR A 175 -18.47 -5.37 10.52
C TYR A 175 -19.16 -5.89 9.27
N GLN A 176 -18.80 -5.29 8.14
CA GLN A 176 -19.32 -5.62 6.82
C GLN A 176 -18.18 -5.75 5.81
N VAL A 177 -18.25 -6.77 4.96
CA VAL A 177 -17.36 -6.91 3.81
C VAL A 177 -18.12 -6.52 2.57
N MET A 178 -17.63 -5.49 1.89
CA MET A 178 -18.15 -5.05 0.60
C MET A 178 -17.24 -5.53 -0.53
N SER A 179 -17.84 -6.13 -1.55
CA SER A 179 -17.15 -6.49 -2.78
C SER A 179 -18.05 -6.28 -3.99
N ARG A 180 -17.48 -5.72 -5.07
CA ARG A 180 -18.16 -5.49 -6.36
C ARG A 180 -19.54 -4.81 -6.20
N GLY A 181 -19.61 -3.82 -5.31
CA GLY A 181 -20.83 -3.04 -5.06
C GLY A 181 -21.88 -3.71 -4.15
N SER A 182 -21.59 -4.86 -3.54
CA SER A 182 -22.53 -5.59 -2.67
C SER A 182 -21.91 -5.98 -1.33
N ILE A 183 -22.74 -6.16 -0.30
CA ILE A 183 -22.31 -6.70 0.99
C ILE A 183 -22.31 -8.23 0.90
N VAL A 184 -21.13 -8.84 1.08
CA VAL A 184 -20.94 -10.30 0.99
C VAL A 184 -20.83 -10.97 2.37
N LEU A 185 -20.61 -10.18 3.43
CA LEU A 185 -20.59 -10.63 4.82
C LEU A 185 -21.02 -9.47 5.71
N SER A 186 -21.88 -9.72 6.70
CA SER A 186 -22.27 -8.76 7.73
C SER A 186 -22.46 -9.48 9.04
N LYS A 187 -21.83 -9.00 10.12
CA LYS A 187 -21.95 -9.61 11.45
C LYS A 187 -21.80 -8.56 12.54
N GLU A 188 -22.60 -8.72 13.59
CA GLU A 188 -22.49 -7.99 14.84
C GLU A 188 -21.71 -8.83 15.87
N ILE A 189 -20.84 -8.16 16.64
CA ILE A 189 -20.02 -8.77 17.67
C ILE A 189 -20.07 -7.94 18.95
N SER A 190 -20.13 -8.62 20.09
CA SER A 190 -19.93 -7.99 21.40
C SER A 190 -18.44 -7.88 21.70
N VAL A 191 -18.02 -6.72 22.20
CA VAL A 191 -16.63 -6.39 22.47
C VAL A 191 -16.51 -5.86 23.90
N ASN A 192 -15.66 -6.50 24.70
CA ASN A 192 -15.49 -6.17 26.14
C ASN A 192 -14.20 -5.38 26.43
N SER A 193 -13.44 -5.05 25.40
CA SER A 193 -12.14 -4.38 25.46
C SER A 193 -12.07 -3.23 24.45
N ASP A 194 -11.02 -2.43 24.54
CA ASP A 194 -10.66 -1.39 23.57
C ASP A 194 -10.01 -1.96 22.29
N HIS A 195 -9.89 -3.29 22.18
CA HIS A 195 -9.42 -3.97 20.99
C HIS A 195 -10.09 -5.33 20.81
N THR A 196 -10.21 -5.79 19.57
CA THR A 196 -10.72 -7.13 19.24
C THR A 196 -10.16 -7.59 17.90
N THR A 197 -10.27 -8.87 17.60
CA THR A 197 -9.84 -9.43 16.32
C THR A 197 -11.05 -9.94 15.56
N ILE A 198 -11.20 -9.47 14.31
CA ILE A 198 -12.19 -9.98 13.37
C ILE A 198 -11.51 -10.99 12.47
N SER A 199 -12.07 -12.19 12.37
CA SER A 199 -11.58 -13.22 11.46
C SER A 199 -12.69 -13.89 10.69
N PHE A 200 -12.46 -14.14 9.40
CA PHE A 200 -13.39 -14.84 8.51
C PHE A 200 -12.63 -15.49 7.35
N THR A 201 -13.22 -16.52 6.74
CA THR A 201 -12.63 -17.20 5.58
C THR A 201 -12.81 -16.38 4.31
N ALA A 202 -11.73 -16.20 3.54
CA ALA A 202 -11.77 -15.57 2.23
C ALA A 202 -12.60 -16.41 1.26
N THR A 203 -13.52 -15.78 0.53
CA THR A 203 -14.37 -16.43 -0.47
C THR A 203 -14.14 -15.82 -1.85
N ASN A 204 -14.48 -16.54 -2.92
CA ASN A 204 -14.38 -16.00 -4.28
C ASN A 204 -15.20 -14.72 -4.45
N ASP A 205 -16.23 -14.51 -3.63
CA ASP A 205 -17.07 -13.32 -3.70
C ASP A 205 -16.38 -12.05 -3.22
N MET A 206 -15.27 -12.20 -2.48
CA MET A 206 -14.43 -11.12 -2.00
C MET A 206 -13.30 -10.76 -2.97
N ALA A 207 -13.10 -11.56 -4.02
CA ALA A 207 -12.05 -11.33 -5.01
C ALA A 207 -12.49 -10.32 -6.11
N PRO A 208 -11.55 -9.58 -6.72
CA PRO A 208 -10.13 -9.52 -6.38
C PRO A 208 -9.82 -8.52 -5.25
N ASN A 209 -10.71 -7.54 -5.04
CA ASN A 209 -10.61 -6.51 -4.02
C ASN A 209 -11.91 -6.46 -3.22
N SER A 210 -11.76 -6.28 -1.91
CA SER A 210 -12.87 -6.05 -0.99
C SER A 210 -12.51 -4.98 0.02
N ARG A 211 -13.55 -4.37 0.58
CA ARG A 211 -13.43 -3.41 1.67
C ARG A 211 -14.08 -3.97 2.92
N LEU A 212 -13.32 -4.07 4.01
CA LEU A 212 -13.84 -4.32 5.33
C LEU A 212 -14.21 -2.97 5.96
N ILE A 213 -15.46 -2.84 6.41
CA ILE A 213 -15.95 -1.68 7.15
C ILE A 213 -16.31 -2.17 8.54
N VAL A 214 -15.84 -1.48 9.57
CA VAL A 214 -16.26 -1.69 10.96
C VAL A 214 -16.86 -0.41 11.49
N TYR A 215 -17.99 -0.51 12.17
CA TYR A 215 -18.58 0.62 12.84
C TYR A 215 -19.20 0.23 14.20
N ALA A 216 -19.31 1.22 15.07
CA ALA A 216 -19.96 1.12 16.37
C ALA A 216 -20.81 2.36 16.63
N ILE A 217 -21.94 2.18 17.30
CA ILE A 217 -22.82 3.28 17.70
C ILE A 217 -22.61 3.52 19.18
N ARG A 218 -22.16 4.71 19.55
CA ARG A 218 -21.88 5.08 20.94
C ARG A 218 -23.19 5.23 21.72
N PRO A 219 -23.38 4.53 22.85
CA PRO A 219 -24.61 4.66 23.64
C PRO A 219 -24.80 6.07 24.22
N SER A 220 -23.69 6.77 24.51
CA SER A 220 -23.67 8.05 25.22
C SER A 220 -24.22 9.22 24.41
N ASN A 221 -23.90 9.30 23.12
CA ASN A 221 -24.26 10.43 22.25
C ASN A 221 -24.77 10.02 20.85
N GLN A 222 -24.95 8.72 20.59
CA GLN A 222 -25.40 8.17 19.29
C GLN A 222 -24.46 8.47 18.11
N GLU A 223 -23.22 8.89 18.38
CA GLU A 223 -22.21 9.05 17.36
C GLU A 223 -21.80 7.68 16.79
N ILE A 224 -21.55 7.64 15.49
CA ILE A 224 -21.09 6.45 14.79
C ILE A 224 -19.58 6.56 14.64
N LEU A 225 -18.86 5.68 15.32
CA LEU A 225 -17.43 5.48 15.08
C LEU A 225 -17.28 4.50 13.91
N VAL A 226 -16.42 4.81 12.96
CA VAL A 226 -16.24 3.99 11.76
C VAL A 226 -14.77 3.94 11.33
N ASP A 227 -14.37 2.77 10.83
CA ASP A 227 -13.16 2.65 10.02
C ASP A 227 -13.35 1.67 8.87
N ALA A 228 -12.49 1.79 7.87
CA ALA A 228 -12.49 0.87 6.74
C ALA A 228 -11.07 0.58 6.26
N THR A 229 -10.86 -0.64 5.77
CA THR A 229 -9.62 -1.02 5.11
C THR A 229 -9.90 -1.90 3.89
N ASP A 230 -9.07 -1.73 2.86
CA ASP A 230 -9.14 -2.54 1.64
C ASP A 230 -8.22 -3.75 1.78
N PHE A 231 -8.66 -4.89 1.26
CA PHE A 231 -7.88 -6.12 1.21
C PHE A 231 -8.08 -6.85 -0.11
N LYS A 232 -7.13 -7.71 -0.46
CA LYS A 232 -7.11 -8.44 -1.73
C LYS A 232 -7.32 -9.93 -1.50
N VAL A 233 -8.10 -10.54 -2.37
CA VAL A 233 -8.35 -11.99 -2.36
C VAL A 233 -8.04 -12.56 -3.73
N ASP A 234 -7.18 -13.57 -3.78
CA ASP A 234 -6.86 -14.32 -4.99
C ASP A 234 -7.84 -15.46 -5.19
N GLY A 235 -8.28 -15.66 -6.43
CA GLY A 235 -9.32 -16.63 -6.79
C GLY A 235 -10.62 -16.01 -7.30
N LEU A 236 -10.52 -14.96 -8.13
CA LEU A 236 -11.69 -14.33 -8.77
C LEU A 236 -12.59 -15.32 -9.51
N PHE A 237 -11.97 -16.28 -10.22
CA PHE A 237 -12.70 -17.25 -11.02
C PHE A 237 -12.96 -18.51 -10.21
N ARG A 238 -14.25 -18.81 -9.98
CA ARG A 238 -14.68 -20.05 -9.33
C ARG A 238 -14.38 -21.28 -10.19
N ASN A 239 -14.59 -21.15 -11.49
CA ASN A 239 -14.38 -22.20 -12.47
C ASN A 239 -12.94 -22.16 -12.98
N ASN A 240 -12.20 -23.24 -12.75
CA ASN A 240 -10.83 -23.37 -13.24
C ASN A 240 -10.84 -23.99 -14.63
N VAL A 241 -10.53 -23.18 -15.64
CA VAL A 241 -10.47 -23.61 -17.04
C VAL A 241 -9.02 -23.81 -17.46
N THR A 242 -8.69 -25.01 -17.94
CA THR A 242 -7.35 -25.33 -18.48
C THR A 242 -7.45 -25.82 -19.91
N LEU A 243 -6.46 -25.44 -20.73
CA LEU A 243 -6.30 -25.88 -22.11
C LEU A 243 -4.92 -26.52 -22.24
N SER A 244 -4.87 -27.76 -22.72
CA SER A 244 -3.62 -28.41 -23.13
C SER A 244 -3.67 -28.83 -24.59
N ILE A 245 -2.50 -28.78 -25.23
CA ILE A 245 -2.29 -29.14 -26.62
C ILE A 245 -1.34 -30.34 -26.63
N ASP A 246 -1.61 -31.33 -27.47
CA ASP A 246 -0.81 -32.54 -27.59
C ASP A 246 0.57 -32.31 -28.23
N LYS A 247 0.71 -31.25 -29.04
CA LYS A 247 1.91 -30.94 -29.81
C LYS A 247 2.28 -29.46 -29.71
N ASN A 248 3.58 -29.18 -29.61
CA ASN A 248 4.12 -27.81 -29.56
C ASN A 248 4.57 -27.27 -30.94
N SER A 249 4.71 -28.14 -31.95
CA SER A 249 5.09 -27.81 -33.32
C SER A 249 4.50 -28.83 -34.27
N VAL A 250 4.03 -28.38 -35.43
CA VAL A 250 3.30 -29.17 -36.42
C VAL A 250 3.55 -28.64 -37.83
N GLU A 251 3.41 -29.50 -38.84
CA GLU A 251 3.44 -29.11 -40.25
C GLU A 251 2.04 -28.73 -40.78
N PRO A 252 1.95 -27.96 -41.88
CA PRO A 252 0.66 -27.65 -42.50
C PRO A 252 -0.13 -28.92 -42.86
N GLY A 253 -1.34 -29.05 -42.32
CA GLY A 253 -2.21 -30.21 -42.55
C GLY A 253 -2.12 -31.29 -41.48
N ASP A 254 -1.18 -31.18 -40.53
CA ASP A 254 -1.13 -32.07 -39.38
C ASP A 254 -2.37 -31.93 -38.48
N SER A 255 -2.82 -33.06 -37.94
CA SER A 255 -3.87 -33.08 -36.93
C SER A 255 -3.30 -32.71 -35.55
N VAL A 256 -4.03 -31.86 -34.82
CA VAL A 256 -3.70 -31.39 -33.47
C VAL A 256 -4.89 -31.66 -32.56
N SER A 257 -4.62 -32.13 -31.34
CA SER A 257 -5.64 -32.41 -30.34
C SER A 257 -5.55 -31.41 -29.19
N PHE A 258 -6.70 -30.83 -28.85
CA PHE A 258 -6.84 -29.92 -27.71
C PHE A 258 -7.68 -30.59 -26.64
N LYS A 259 -7.23 -30.49 -25.39
CA LYS A 259 -8.02 -30.92 -24.23
C LYS A 259 -8.35 -29.70 -23.38
N VAL A 260 -9.64 -29.48 -23.20
CA VAL A 260 -10.16 -28.46 -22.28
C VAL A 260 -10.70 -29.17 -21.04
N THR A 261 -10.33 -28.66 -19.87
CA THR A 261 -10.94 -29.07 -18.59
C THR A 261 -11.59 -27.85 -17.95
N ALA A 262 -12.84 -28.01 -17.51
CA ALA A 262 -13.63 -26.98 -16.84
C ALA A 262 -14.68 -27.66 -15.95
N ASP A 263 -15.34 -26.88 -15.08
CA ASP A 263 -16.45 -27.38 -14.26
C ASP A 263 -17.62 -27.92 -15.12
N PRO A 264 -18.41 -28.87 -14.60
CA PRO A 264 -19.57 -29.40 -15.30
C PRO A 264 -20.51 -28.30 -15.80
N TYR A 265 -21.08 -28.51 -17.00
CA TYR A 265 -22.03 -27.58 -17.64
C TYR A 265 -21.46 -26.20 -18.01
N SER A 266 -20.13 -26.04 -18.01
CA SER A 266 -19.47 -24.83 -18.51
C SER A 266 -19.61 -24.67 -20.02
N TYR A 267 -19.79 -23.43 -20.47
CA TYR A 267 -19.62 -23.07 -21.89
C TYR A 267 -18.18 -22.60 -22.12
N VAL A 268 -17.51 -23.16 -23.12
CA VAL A 268 -16.13 -22.78 -23.46
C VAL A 268 -16.08 -22.25 -24.90
N GLY A 269 -15.63 -21.01 -25.04
CA GLY A 269 -15.27 -20.41 -26.33
C GLY A 269 -13.78 -20.53 -26.59
N LEU A 270 -13.40 -21.01 -27.78
CA LEU A 270 -12.01 -21.08 -28.23
C LEU A 270 -11.81 -20.12 -29.39
N LEU A 271 -10.66 -19.42 -29.38
CA LEU A 271 -10.26 -18.51 -30.46
C LEU A 271 -8.80 -18.84 -30.83
N ALA A 272 -8.57 -19.11 -32.12
CA ALA A 272 -7.23 -19.23 -32.68
C ALA A 272 -6.87 -17.91 -33.36
N VAL A 273 -5.69 -17.36 -33.03
CA VAL A 273 -5.19 -16.09 -33.57
C VAL A 273 -3.80 -16.30 -34.13
N ASP A 274 -3.54 -15.78 -35.32
CA ASP A 274 -2.21 -15.77 -35.92
C ASP A 274 -1.30 -14.80 -35.15
N GLN A 275 -0.10 -15.26 -34.76
CA GLN A 275 0.83 -14.46 -33.96
C GLN A 275 1.31 -13.18 -34.67
N SER A 276 1.33 -13.15 -36.01
CA SER A 276 1.74 -11.98 -36.78
C SER A 276 0.80 -10.77 -36.57
N VAL A 277 -0.48 -11.02 -36.25
CA VAL A 277 -1.47 -9.97 -35.96
C VAL A 277 -1.19 -9.26 -34.63
N LEU A 278 -0.49 -9.93 -33.70
CA LEU A 278 -0.10 -9.35 -32.40
C LEU A 278 0.95 -8.24 -32.54
N LEU A 279 1.72 -8.24 -33.63
CA LEU A 279 2.75 -7.23 -33.92
C LEU A 279 2.15 -5.88 -34.37
N LEU A 280 0.91 -5.90 -34.87
CA LEU A 280 0.24 -4.71 -35.45
C LEU A 280 -0.50 -3.87 -34.40
N LYS A 281 -0.98 -4.50 -33.31
CA LYS A 281 -1.62 -3.80 -32.18
C LYS A 281 -1.68 -4.70 -30.92
N SER A 282 -0.72 -4.54 -30.01
CA SER A 282 -0.74 -5.18 -28.70
C SER A 282 -1.72 -4.49 -27.74
N GLY A 283 -2.50 -5.24 -26.96
CA GLY A 283 -3.30 -4.69 -25.84
C GLY A 283 -4.81 -4.92 -25.85
N ASN A 284 -5.38 -5.53 -26.90
CA ASN A 284 -6.83 -5.80 -26.99
C ASN A 284 -7.23 -7.21 -26.51
N HIS A 285 -6.34 -7.92 -25.82
CA HIS A 285 -6.61 -9.29 -25.37
C HIS A 285 -7.38 -9.27 -24.05
N ILE A 286 -8.43 -10.09 -23.96
CA ILE A 286 -9.11 -10.33 -22.70
C ILE A 286 -8.21 -11.22 -21.85
N THR A 287 -7.67 -10.66 -20.78
CA THR A 287 -6.89 -11.40 -19.76
C THR A 287 -7.70 -11.48 -18.47
N SER A 288 -7.37 -12.45 -17.61
CA SER A 288 -7.94 -12.56 -16.26
C SER A 288 -7.78 -11.27 -15.46
N GLN A 289 -6.64 -10.60 -15.61
CA GLN A 289 -6.33 -9.31 -14.99
C GLN A 289 -7.25 -8.19 -15.50
N LEU A 290 -7.50 -8.14 -16.81
CA LEU A 290 -8.36 -7.13 -17.44
C LEU A 290 -9.83 -7.31 -17.03
N VAL A 291 -10.29 -8.57 -16.89
CA VAL A 291 -11.61 -8.87 -16.33
C VAL A 291 -11.69 -8.40 -14.87
N GLY A 292 -10.66 -8.65 -14.07
CA GLY A 292 -10.60 -8.21 -12.68
C GLY A 292 -10.58 -6.69 -12.50
N SER A 293 -9.92 -5.94 -13.39
CA SER A 293 -9.82 -4.48 -13.31
C SER A 293 -11.08 -3.75 -13.81
N GLY A 294 -11.84 -4.32 -14.75
CA GLY A 294 -13.04 -3.69 -15.32
C GLY A 294 -14.25 -3.60 -14.39
N PHE A 295 -14.27 -4.31 -13.25
CA PHE A 295 -15.36 -4.24 -12.27
C PHE A 295 -15.28 -3.04 -11.32
N PHE A 296 -14.28 -2.17 -11.48
CA PHE A 296 -14.02 -1.02 -10.63
C PHE A 296 -13.87 0.26 -11.46
N SER A 297 -15.01 0.76 -11.95
CA SER A 297 -15.19 2.14 -12.43
C SER A 297 -16.43 2.75 -11.79
#